data_AF-A0A967TY27-F1
#
_entry.id   AF-A0A967TY27-F1
#
_cell.length_a   1.000
_cell.length_b   1.000
_cell.length_c   1.000
_cell.angle_alpha   90.00
_cell.angle_beta   90.00
_cell.angle_gamma   90.00
#
_symmetry.space_group_name_H-M   'P 1'
#
loop_
_entity.id
_entity.type
_entity.pdbx_description
1 polymer ?
#
loop_
_entity_poly.entity_id
_entity_poly.type
_entity_poly.pdbx_seq_one_letter_code
_entity_poly.pdbx_strand_id
1 'polypeptide(L)'
;MRIVVVSHGQASDPFWSVVKNGVDQAATDMGITVEYQAPQTFDMVAMSQLIDAAVASDPDGLVVSIPDADALGDSIRAAVDAGIPVISMNSGSDVAKELGILTHVGQTEYEAGFGGGE
;
A
#
# COMPACT_ATOMS: atom_id res chain seq x y z
N MET A 1 -0.48 18.32 3.86
CA MET A 1 -0.62 16.87 4.06
C MET A 1 -0.10 16.16 2.81
N ARG A 2 0.91 15.31 2.96
CA ARG A 2 1.53 14.49 1.93
C ARG A 2 1.38 13.02 2.30
N ILE A 3 0.74 12.25 1.44
CA ILE A 3 0.58 10.80 1.59
C ILE A 3 1.39 10.11 0.50
N VAL A 4 2.09 9.04 0.84
CA VAL A 4 2.72 8.16 -0.17
C VAL A 4 1.92 6.87 -0.25
N VAL A 5 1.67 6.41 -1.47
CA VAL A 5 1.02 5.14 -1.76
C VAL A 5 2.02 4.22 -2.44
N VAL A 6 2.30 3.07 -1.85
CA VAL A 6 3.17 2.05 -2.44
C VAL A 6 2.37 0.79 -2.70
N SER A 7 2.18 0.44 -3.97
CA SER A 7 1.42 -0.76 -4.36
C SER A 7 2.31 -1.80 -5.03
N HIS A 8 1.86 -3.06 -5.03
CA HIS A 8 2.44 -4.12 -5.87
C HIS A 8 1.96 -4.06 -7.33
N GLY A 9 1.29 -2.98 -7.70
CA GLY A 9 0.58 -2.82 -8.95
C GLY A 9 1.43 -2.33 -10.10
N GLN A 10 1.63 -3.19 -11.10
CA GLN A 10 2.35 -2.82 -12.31
C GLN A 10 1.53 -1.82 -13.14
N ALA A 11 2.20 -0.83 -13.73
CA ALA A 11 1.53 0.21 -14.52
C ALA A 11 0.73 -0.33 -15.73
N SER A 12 1.07 -1.53 -16.22
CA SER A 12 0.35 -2.20 -17.30
C SER A 12 -0.93 -2.92 -16.86
N ASP A 13 -1.17 -3.05 -15.55
CA ASP A 13 -2.34 -3.72 -15.01
C ASP A 13 -3.54 -2.76 -14.97
N PRO A 14 -4.65 -3.07 -15.66
CA PRO A 14 -5.84 -2.21 -15.67
C PRO A 14 -6.47 -2.05 -14.27
N PHE A 15 -6.33 -3.04 -13.38
CA PHE A 15 -6.83 -2.93 -12.01
C PHE A 15 -6.15 -1.78 -11.28
N TRP A 16 -4.82 -1.73 -11.34
CA TRP A 16 -4.02 -0.70 -10.65
C TRP A 16 -4.15 0.67 -11.28
N SER A 17 -4.44 0.74 -12.58
CA SER A 17 -4.83 2.00 -13.23
C SER A 17 -6.10 2.59 -12.60
N VAL A 18 -7.10 1.76 -12.32
CA VAL A 18 -8.35 2.20 -11.64
C VAL A 18 -8.08 2.62 -10.20
N VAL A 19 -7.28 1.84 -9.45
CA VAL A 19 -6.89 2.20 -8.07
C VAL A 19 -6.18 3.54 -8.04
N LYS A 20 -5.19 3.76 -8.93
CA LYS A 20 -4.48 5.03 -9.02
C LYS A 20 -5.42 6.20 -9.34
N ASN A 21 -6.35 6.02 -10.28
CA ASN A 21 -7.34 7.07 -10.59
C ASN A 21 -8.19 7.44 -9.37
N GLY A 22 -8.58 6.45 -8.54
CA GLY A 22 -9.29 6.70 -7.29
C GLY A 22 -8.44 7.48 -6.27
N VAL A 23 -7.15 7.13 -6.16
CA VAL A 23 -6.19 7.86 -5.32
C VAL A 23 -6.01 9.31 -5.79
N ASP A 24 -5.82 9.53 -7.08
CA ASP A 24 -5.65 10.86 -7.67
C ASP A 24 -6.91 11.74 -7.50
N GLN A 25 -8.10 11.13 -7.64
CA GLN A 25 -9.37 11.83 -7.39
C GLN A 25 -9.49 12.21 -5.91
N ALA A 26 -9.23 11.29 -4.99
CA ALA A 26 -9.27 11.57 -3.55
C ALA A 26 -8.25 12.66 -3.15
N ALA A 27 -7.08 12.67 -3.78
CA ALA A 27 -6.09 13.73 -3.58
C ALA A 27 -6.65 15.11 -3.96
N THR A 28 -7.36 15.18 -5.10
CA THR A 28 -8.01 16.40 -5.58
C THR A 28 -9.14 16.84 -4.66
N ASP A 29 -10.03 15.92 -4.28
CA ASP A 29 -11.20 16.20 -3.44
C ASP A 29 -10.81 16.70 -2.05
N MET A 30 -9.71 16.16 -1.50
CA MET A 30 -9.21 16.52 -0.18
C MET A 30 -8.21 17.68 -0.20
N GLY A 31 -7.75 18.11 -1.39
CA GLY A 31 -6.75 19.17 -1.53
C GLY A 31 -5.37 18.80 -0.97
N ILE A 32 -4.96 17.54 -1.12
CA ILE A 32 -3.71 16.99 -0.56
C ILE A 32 -2.77 16.53 -1.67
N THR A 33 -1.50 16.33 -1.32
CA THR A 33 -0.53 15.76 -2.26
C THR A 33 -0.43 14.26 -2.02
N VAL A 34 -0.58 13.47 -3.08
CA VAL A 34 -0.38 12.02 -3.04
C VAL A 34 0.66 11.61 -4.06
N GLU A 35 1.65 10.85 -3.62
CA GLU A 35 2.66 10.24 -4.47
C GLU A 35 2.36 8.75 -4.61
N TYR A 36 2.08 8.31 -5.84
CA TYR A 36 1.82 6.90 -6.13
C TYR A 36 3.09 6.24 -6.67
N GLN A 37 3.56 5.21 -6.00
CA GLN A 37 4.76 4.45 -6.35
C GLN A 37 4.42 2.97 -6.49
N ALA A 38 5.07 2.32 -7.46
CA ALA A 38 4.98 0.89 -7.66
C ALA A 38 6.26 0.39 -8.36
N PRO A 39 6.67 -0.86 -8.11
CA PRO A 39 7.79 -1.46 -8.84
C PRO A 39 7.40 -1.67 -10.32
N GLN A 40 8.40 -1.65 -11.21
CA GLN A 40 8.18 -1.85 -12.66
C GLN A 40 7.69 -3.26 -12.98
N THR A 41 8.04 -4.23 -12.14
CA THR A 41 7.66 -5.64 -12.20
C THR A 41 7.18 -6.10 -10.84
N PHE A 42 6.55 -7.26 -10.75
CA PHE A 42 6.22 -7.88 -9.46
C PHE A 42 7.49 -8.34 -8.73
N ASP A 43 8.09 -7.45 -7.94
CA ASP A 43 9.37 -7.63 -7.25
C ASP A 43 9.29 -7.03 -5.84
N MET A 44 9.37 -7.90 -4.83
CA MET A 44 9.23 -7.50 -3.43
C MET A 44 10.46 -6.75 -2.89
N VAL A 45 11.64 -6.97 -3.46
CA VAL A 45 12.86 -6.24 -3.08
C VAL A 45 12.81 -4.82 -3.60
N ALA A 46 12.36 -4.64 -4.85
CA ALA A 46 12.13 -3.30 -5.38
C ALA A 46 11.03 -2.58 -4.59
N MET A 47 9.97 -3.29 -4.21
CA MET A 47 8.88 -2.73 -3.42
C MET A 47 9.31 -2.34 -2.00
N SER A 48 10.10 -3.17 -1.31
CA SER A 48 10.62 -2.82 0.03
C SER A 48 11.50 -1.57 -0.03
N GLN A 49 12.33 -1.42 -1.06
CA GLN A 49 13.13 -0.20 -1.27
C GLN A 49 12.27 1.05 -1.49
N LEU A 50 11.14 0.92 -2.19
CA LEU A 50 10.18 2.02 -2.34
C LEU A 50 9.52 2.38 -1.00
N ILE A 51 9.18 1.38 -0.18
CA ILE A 51 8.63 1.61 1.17
C ILE A 51 9.68 2.30 2.04
N ASP A 52 10.92 1.81 2.08
CA ASP A 52 12.01 2.40 2.85
C ASP A 52 12.29 3.85 2.42
N ALA A 53 12.28 4.12 1.11
CA ALA A 53 12.42 5.47 0.58
C ALA A 53 11.24 6.38 0.96
N ALA A 54 10.02 5.84 0.92
CA ALA A 54 8.83 6.56 1.38
C ALA A 54 8.94 6.90 2.87
N VAL A 55 9.33 5.95 3.72
CA VAL A 55 9.55 6.16 5.15
C VAL A 55 10.63 7.21 5.40
N ALA A 56 11.77 7.11 4.71
CA ALA A 56 12.85 8.07 4.82
C ALA A 56 12.47 9.50 4.37
N SER A 57 11.45 9.63 3.52
CA SER A 57 10.92 10.95 3.12
C SER A 57 10.07 11.61 4.21
N ASP A 58 9.68 10.88 5.26
CA ASP A 58 8.83 11.34 6.37
C ASP A 58 7.49 11.97 5.92
N PRO A 59 6.60 11.19 5.28
CA PRO A 59 5.28 11.65 4.88
C PRO A 59 4.31 11.69 6.07
N ASP A 60 3.21 12.43 5.91
CA ASP A 60 2.14 12.48 6.92
C ASP A 60 1.36 11.16 7.03
N GLY A 61 1.55 10.24 6.08
CA GLY A 61 0.99 8.89 6.10
C GLY A 61 1.46 8.04 4.92
N LEU A 62 1.37 6.72 5.12
CA LEU A 62 1.73 5.70 4.13
C LEU A 62 0.51 4.81 3.86
N VAL A 63 0.20 4.58 2.60
CA VAL A 63 -0.76 3.53 2.20
C VAL A 63 0.00 2.45 1.42
N VAL A 64 -0.15 1.19 1.81
CA VAL A 64 0.65 0.10 1.26
C VAL A 64 -0.19 -1.14 0.96
N SER A 65 0.07 -1.83 -0.16
CA SER A 65 -0.44 -3.20 -0.35
C SER A 65 0.60 -4.21 0.11
N ILE A 66 0.20 -5.34 0.70
CA ILE A 66 1.12 -6.31 1.32
C ILE A 66 0.90 -7.70 0.70
N PRO A 67 1.40 -7.96 -0.52
CA PRO A 67 1.29 -9.28 -1.15
C PRO A 67 2.20 -10.34 -0.52
N ASP A 68 3.26 -9.92 0.18
CA ASP A 68 4.21 -10.79 0.89
C ASP A 68 4.64 -10.08 2.19
N ALA A 69 4.13 -10.55 3.32
CA ALA A 69 4.41 -9.97 4.63
C ALA A 69 5.82 -10.31 5.14
N ASP A 70 6.39 -11.45 4.75
CA ASP A 70 7.74 -11.85 5.15
C ASP A 70 8.78 -10.96 4.46
N ALA A 71 8.54 -10.58 3.21
CA ALA A 71 9.44 -9.72 2.45
C ALA A 71 9.30 -8.22 2.80
N LEU A 72 8.09 -7.75 3.10
CA LEU A 72 7.81 -6.31 3.27
C LEU A 72 7.62 -5.88 4.73
N GLY A 73 7.42 -6.83 5.65
CA GLY A 73 7.01 -6.55 7.02
C GLY A 73 7.98 -5.65 7.78
N ASP A 74 9.30 -5.82 7.59
CA ASP A 74 10.30 -5.02 8.28
C ASP A 74 10.28 -3.55 7.82
N SER A 75 10.18 -3.29 6.51
CA SER A 75 10.03 -1.94 5.96
C SER A 75 8.73 -1.26 6.43
N ILE A 76 7.65 -2.02 6.53
CA ILE A 76 6.35 -1.51 7.03
C ILE A 76 6.42 -1.20 8.52
N ARG A 77 7.04 -2.07 9.33
CA ARG A 77 7.25 -1.81 10.76
C ARG A 77 8.13 -0.58 10.98
N ALA A 78 9.14 -0.36 10.15
CA ALA A 78 9.97 0.84 10.22
C ALA A 78 9.14 2.13 10.04
N ALA A 79 8.11 2.11 9.19
CA ALA A 79 7.16 3.22 9.06
C ALA A 79 6.38 3.47 10.35
N VAL A 80 5.83 2.40 10.94
CA VAL A 80 5.05 2.46 12.18
C VAL A 80 5.93 2.92 13.36
N ASP A 81 7.14 2.39 13.48
CA ASP A 81 8.11 2.75 14.51
C ASP A 81 8.60 4.20 14.37
N ALA A 82 8.64 4.74 13.15
CA ALA A 82 8.90 6.15 12.87
C ALA A 82 7.70 7.06 13.21
N GLY A 83 6.56 6.50 13.61
CA GLY A 83 5.34 7.24 13.95
C GLY A 83 4.50 7.66 12.73
N ILE A 84 4.81 7.13 11.54
CA ILE A 84 4.04 7.40 10.32
C ILE A 84 2.75 6.56 10.37
N PRO A 85 1.56 7.17 10.27
CA PRO A 85 0.30 6.44 10.14
C PRO A 85 0.31 5.55 8.89
N VAL A 86 0.17 4.24 9.08
CA VAL A 86 0.10 3.27 7.97
C VAL A 86 -1.32 2.74 7.79
N ILE A 87 -1.79 2.70 6.55
CA ILE A 87 -3.02 2.03 6.11
C ILE A 87 -2.64 0.95 5.10
N SER A 88 -3.23 -0.24 5.19
CA SER A 88 -3.05 -1.26 4.16
C SER A 88 -4.19 -1.19 3.12
N MET A 89 -3.91 -1.57 1.88
CA MET A 89 -4.94 -1.68 0.83
C MET A 89 -4.78 -2.94 0.00
N ASN A 90 -5.91 -3.48 -0.50
CA ASN A 90 -6.00 -4.61 -1.43
C ASN A 90 -5.46 -5.96 -0.93
N SER A 91 -4.30 -6.00 -0.28
CA SER A 91 -3.70 -7.19 0.32
C SER A 91 -3.08 -6.89 1.68
N GLY A 92 -3.08 -7.89 2.54
CA GLY A 92 -2.48 -7.86 3.88
C GLY A 92 -3.48 -7.65 5.00
N SER A 93 -4.76 -7.96 4.78
CA SER A 93 -5.79 -7.78 5.82
C SER A 93 -5.53 -8.65 7.05
N ASP A 94 -4.94 -9.83 6.85
CA ASP A 94 -4.59 -10.83 7.86
C ASP A 94 -3.40 -10.39 8.73
N VAL A 95 -2.43 -9.68 8.15
CA VAL A 95 -1.21 -9.23 8.84
C VAL A 95 -1.25 -7.79 9.33
N ALA A 96 -2.24 -6.99 8.90
CA ALA A 96 -2.32 -5.57 9.20
C ALA A 96 -2.20 -5.25 10.70
N LYS A 97 -2.93 -6.00 11.54
CA LYS A 97 -2.91 -5.80 12.99
C LYS A 97 -1.55 -6.12 13.61
N GLU A 98 -0.88 -7.17 13.13
CA GLU A 98 0.43 -7.61 13.63
C GLU A 98 1.55 -6.65 13.25
N LEU A 99 1.40 -5.98 12.10
CA LEU A 99 2.34 -4.97 11.61
C LEU A 99 2.09 -3.56 12.20
N GLY A 100 1.09 -3.39 13.08
CA GLY A 100 0.76 -2.09 13.68
C GLY A 100 0.05 -1.12 12.74
N ILE A 101 -0.56 -1.62 11.67
CA ILE A 101 -1.30 -0.83 10.68
C ILE A 101 -2.65 -0.42 11.27
N LEU A 102 -3.05 0.84 11.04
CA LEU A 102 -4.24 1.43 11.65
C LEU A 102 -5.54 0.83 11.11
N THR A 103 -5.60 0.61 9.81
CA THR A 103 -6.78 0.16 9.08
C THR A 103 -6.35 -0.59 7.81
N HIS A 104 -7.16 -1.56 7.40
CA HIS A 104 -7.10 -2.18 6.08
C HIS A 104 -8.26 -1.72 5.20
N VAL A 105 -8.00 -1.36 3.95
CA VAL A 105 -8.98 -1.00 2.93
C VAL A 105 -8.92 -2.02 1.79
N GLY A 106 -9.82 -2.99 1.81
CA GLY A 106 -9.88 -4.06 0.83
C GLY A 106 -11.03 -5.01 1.11
N GLN A 107 -11.31 -5.90 0.15
CA GLN A 107 -12.17 -7.05 0.40
C GLN A 107 -11.39 -8.10 1.18
N THR A 108 -12.06 -8.93 1.96
CA THR A 108 -11.36 -10.06 2.61
C THR A 108 -10.85 -11.01 1.53
N GLU A 109 -9.57 -11.35 1.57
CA GLU A 109 -8.91 -12.11 0.50
C GLU A 109 -9.54 -13.52 0.35
N TYR A 110 -10.08 -14.08 1.44
CA TYR A 110 -10.81 -15.34 1.43
C TYR A 110 -12.15 -15.27 0.68
N GLU A 111 -12.97 -14.24 0.93
CA GLU A 111 -14.26 -14.09 0.25
C GLU A 111 -14.07 -13.75 -1.24
N ALA A 112 -13.07 -12.93 -1.56
CA ALA A 112 -12.71 -12.60 -2.94
C ALA A 112 -12.20 -13.83 -3.71
N GLY A 113 -11.35 -14.65 -3.07
CA GLY A 113 -10.85 -15.90 -3.64
C GLY A 113 -11.93 -16.97 -3.83
N PHE A 114 -12.90 -17.06 -2.91
CA PHE A 114 -14.05 -17.94 -3.06
C PHE A 114 -14.97 -17.50 -4.22
N GLY A 115 -15.33 -16.22 -4.28
CA GLY A 115 -16.22 -15.69 -5.32
C GLY A 115 -15.62 -15.69 -6.73
N GLY A 116 -14.30 -15.59 -6.87
CA GLY A 116 -13.62 -15.69 -8.18
C GLY A 116 -13.44 -17.13 -8.68
N GLY A 117 -13.70 -18.13 -7.84
CA GLY A 117 -13.54 -19.55 -8.16
C GLY A 117 -14.83 -20.30 -8.53
N GLU A 118 -16.00 -19.69 -8.36
CA GLU A 118 -17.31 -20.25 -8.77
C GLU A 118 -17.63 -20.02 -10.26
#